data_AF-A0A2U0RVV0-F1
#
_entry.id   AF-A0A2U0RVV0-F1
#
_cell.length_a   1.000
_cell.length_b   1.000
_cell.length_c   1.000
_cell.angle_alpha   90.00
_cell.angle_beta   90.00
_cell.angle_gamma   90.00
#
_symmetry.space_group_name_H-M   'P 1'
#
loop_
_entity.id
_entity.type
_entity.pdbx_description
1 polymer ?
#
loop_
_entity_poly.entity_id
_entity_poly.type
_entity_poly.pdbx_seq_one_letter_code
_entity_poly.pdbx_strand_id
1 'polypeptide(L)'
;MLKEYIINAEFWKHHDAMRQKKMENFLTVNSIFAAAIALLTSSIFSNMQTVSIILIIGISIIGFFVSVTWNSVMRRNSEYMRFQRLQLCSIEKVLPDGFMTFTKMYKAFDKPEAVDFSCTKKPFITKTESANKLEGALPIIIAVSWFVIATGCAAFLFHMFTF
;
A
#
# COMPACT_ATOMS: atom_id res chain seq x y z
N MET A 1 -11.90 19.92 -24.51
CA MET A 1 -10.45 19.70 -24.29
C MET A 1 -9.94 20.31 -22.99
N LEU A 2 -9.80 21.63 -22.81
CA LEU A 2 -9.26 22.19 -21.55
C LEU A 2 -10.12 21.86 -20.31
N LYS A 3 -11.45 21.98 -20.42
CA LYS A 3 -12.39 21.61 -19.35
C LYS A 3 -12.29 20.13 -18.96
N GLU A 4 -12.11 19.25 -19.96
CA GLU A 4 -11.97 17.81 -19.77
C GLU A 4 -10.63 17.45 -19.10
N TYR A 5 -9.56 18.17 -19.45
CA TYR A 5 -8.28 18.05 -18.77
C TYR A 5 -8.36 18.46 -17.30
N ILE A 6 -8.99 19.60 -16.98
CA ILE A 6 -9.18 20.06 -15.59
C ILE A 6 -9.94 19.03 -14.76
N ILE A 7 -11.06 18.50 -15.30
CA ILE A 7 -11.87 17.48 -14.63
C ILE A 7 -11.04 16.22 -14.36
N ASN A 8 -10.29 15.72 -15.34
CA ASN A 8 -9.46 14.53 -15.15
C ASN A 8 -8.30 14.76 -14.18
N ALA A 9 -7.72 15.97 -14.15
CA ALA A 9 -6.65 16.32 -13.23
C ALA A 9 -7.16 16.41 -11.78
N GLU A 10 -8.35 16.98 -11.58
CA GLU A 10 -9.01 17.02 -10.28
C GLU A 10 -9.38 15.60 -9.80
N PHE A 11 -9.89 14.77 -10.70
CA PHE A 11 -10.19 13.37 -10.40
C PHE A 11 -8.95 12.58 -10.00
N TRP A 12 -7.83 12.78 -10.71
CA TRP A 12 -6.55 12.18 -10.36
C TRP A 12 -6.06 12.62 -8.97
N LYS A 13 -6.12 13.92 -8.66
CA LYS A 13 -5.75 14.46 -7.35
C LYS A 13 -6.61 13.86 -6.23
N HIS A 14 -7.93 13.76 -6.46
CA HIS A 14 -8.85 13.13 -5.52
C HIS A 14 -8.49 11.66 -5.27
N HIS A 15 -8.16 10.91 -6.32
CA HIS A 15 -7.75 9.51 -6.20
C HIS A 15 -6.43 9.32 -5.44
N ASP A 16 -5.45 10.20 -5.64
CA ASP A 16 -4.18 10.14 -4.91
C ASP A 16 -4.36 10.46 -3.42
N ALA A 17 -5.19 11.45 -3.09
CA ALA A 17 -5.57 11.74 -1.70
C ALA A 17 -6.29 10.55 -1.04
N MET A 18 -7.21 9.91 -1.77
CA MET A 18 -7.89 8.70 -1.31
C MET A 18 -6.93 7.52 -1.12
N ARG A 19 -5.88 7.39 -1.96
CA ARG A 19 -4.83 6.39 -1.78
C ARG A 19 -4.05 6.62 -0.49
N GLN A 20 -3.59 7.86 -0.24
CA GLN A 20 -2.87 8.21 0.99
C GLN A 20 -3.72 7.93 2.23
N LYS A 21 -4.99 8.36 2.23
CA LYS A 21 -5.93 8.10 3.34
C LYS A 21 -6.17 6.61 3.58
N LYS A 22 -6.26 5.78 2.53
CA LYS A 22 -6.37 4.32 2.67
C LYS A 22 -5.09 3.72 3.28
N MET A 23 -3.91 4.26 2.96
CA MET A 23 -2.65 3.81 3.56
C MET A 23 -2.55 4.21 5.03
N GLU A 24 -2.97 5.43 5.37
CA GLU A 24 -3.04 5.91 6.75
C GLU A 24 -3.99 5.07 7.60
N ASN A 25 -5.18 4.75 7.08
CA ASN A 25 -6.14 3.87 7.75
C ASN A 25 -5.56 2.47 7.99
N PHE A 26 -4.84 1.92 7.00
CA PHE A 26 -4.18 0.63 7.13
C PHE A 26 -3.15 0.61 8.25
N LEU A 27 -2.28 1.63 8.29
CA LEU A 27 -1.27 1.76 9.32
C LEU A 27 -1.88 1.98 10.70
N THR A 28 -2.94 2.77 10.79
CA THR A 28 -3.68 3.01 12.04
C THR A 28 -4.27 1.73 12.61
N VAL A 29 -4.95 0.93 11.78
CA VAL A 29 -5.52 -0.36 12.21
C VAL A 29 -4.43 -1.32 12.70
N ASN A 30 -3.32 -1.45 11.98
CA ASN A 30 -2.22 -2.31 12.39
C ASN A 30 -1.53 -1.82 13.67
N SER A 31 -1.45 -0.50 13.87
CA SER A 31 -0.91 0.10 15.10
C SER A 31 -1.80 -0.20 16.31
N ILE A 32 -3.12 -0.18 16.14
CA ILE A 32 -4.09 -0.58 17.18
C ILE A 32 -3.88 -2.05 17.55
N PHE A 33 -3.75 -2.95 16.56
CA PHE A 33 -3.48 -4.37 16.83
C PHE A 33 -2.14 -4.59 17.52
N ALA A 34 -1.09 -3.87 17.10
CA ALA A 34 0.22 -3.96 17.74
C ALA A 34 0.17 -3.49 19.21
N ALA A 35 -0.54 -2.40 19.49
CA ALA A 35 -0.77 -1.92 20.85
C ALA A 35 -1.55 -2.93 21.69
N ALA A 36 -2.59 -3.56 21.13
CA ALA A 36 -3.34 -4.60 21.81
C ALA A 36 -2.47 -5.81 22.16
N ILE A 37 -1.59 -6.27 21.26
CA ILE A 37 -0.62 -7.33 21.57
C ILE A 37 0.38 -6.91 22.63
N ALA A 38 0.90 -5.68 22.59
CA ALA A 38 1.82 -5.19 23.60
C ALA A 38 1.20 -5.24 25.01
N LEU A 39 -0.08 -4.85 25.13
CA LEU A 39 -0.84 -4.97 26.38
C LEU A 39 -1.00 -6.43 26.81
N LEU A 40 -1.39 -7.32 25.90
CA LEU A 40 -1.53 -8.76 26.20
C LEU A 40 -0.20 -9.46 26.51
N THR A 41 0.91 -8.92 26.01
CA THR A 41 2.25 -9.46 26.29
C THR A 41 2.62 -9.22 27.75
N SER A 42 2.20 -8.08 28.33
CA SER A 42 2.43 -7.79 29.75
C SER A 42 1.73 -8.77 30.70
N SER A 43 0.61 -9.38 30.27
CA SER A 43 -0.13 -10.38 31.05
C SER A 43 0.37 -11.82 30.86
N ILE A 44 1.39 -12.07 30.03
CA ILE A 44 1.97 -13.42 29.82
C ILE A 44 2.63 -13.96 31.10
N PHE A 45 3.16 -13.11 31.96
CA PHE A 45 3.78 -13.54 33.23
C PHE A 45 2.78 -13.71 34.39
N SER A 46 1.48 -13.66 34.10
CA SER A 46 0.41 -13.80 35.09
C SER A 46 -0.31 -15.15 34.97
N ASN A 47 -1.18 -15.48 35.93
CA ASN A 47 -2.04 -16.68 35.88
C ASN A 47 -2.98 -16.74 34.65
N MET A 48 -3.07 -15.67 33.85
CA MET A 48 -3.86 -15.59 32.61
C MET A 48 -3.00 -15.80 31.33
N GLN A 49 -1.83 -16.43 31.45
CA GLN A 49 -0.88 -16.64 30.36
C GLN A 49 -1.51 -17.30 29.13
N THR A 50 -2.18 -18.44 29.30
CA THR A 50 -2.77 -19.22 28.20
C THR A 50 -3.82 -18.42 27.43
N VAL A 51 -4.71 -17.70 28.14
CA VAL A 51 -5.75 -16.87 27.53
C VAL A 51 -5.12 -15.72 26.73
N SER A 52 -4.09 -15.08 27.30
CA SER A 52 -3.37 -13.98 26.64
C SER A 52 -2.71 -14.45 25.33
N ILE A 53 -2.06 -15.62 25.34
CA ILE A 53 -1.43 -16.21 24.15
C ILE A 53 -2.46 -16.52 23.07
N ILE A 54 -3.61 -17.11 23.43
CA ILE A 54 -4.70 -17.41 22.48
C ILE A 54 -5.22 -16.11 21.83
N LEU A 55 -5.40 -15.05 22.62
CA LEU A 55 -5.85 -13.75 22.10
C LEU A 55 -4.81 -13.12 21.16
N ILE A 56 -3.51 -13.21 21.48
CA ILE A 56 -2.43 -12.74 20.61
C ILE A 56 -2.44 -13.48 19.28
N ILE A 57 -2.62 -14.81 19.28
CA ILE A 57 -2.76 -15.60 18.05
C ILE A 57 -3.97 -15.12 17.25
N GLY A 58 -5.12 -14.95 17.90
CA GLY A 58 -6.35 -14.47 17.25
C GLY A 58 -6.20 -13.10 16.57
N ILE A 59 -5.64 -12.12 17.29
CA ILE A 59 -5.36 -10.77 16.74
C ILE A 59 -4.39 -10.86 15.57
N SER A 60 -3.36 -11.70 15.67
CA SER A 60 -2.36 -11.88 14.61
C SER A 60 -2.97 -12.49 13.34
N ILE A 61 -3.86 -13.47 13.47
CA ILE A 61 -4.62 -14.03 12.33
C ILE A 61 -5.46 -12.94 11.66
N ILE A 62 -6.18 -12.13 12.45
CA ILE A 62 -6.99 -11.02 11.93
C ILE A 62 -6.10 -10.00 11.20
N GLY A 63 -4.99 -9.58 11.82
CA GLY A 63 -4.01 -8.66 11.24
C GLY A 63 -3.43 -9.17 9.91
N PHE A 64 -3.14 -10.47 9.81
CA PHE A 64 -2.71 -11.12 8.58
C PHE A 64 -3.74 -10.97 7.46
N PHE A 65 -5.00 -11.36 7.72
CA PHE A 65 -6.07 -11.28 6.71
C PHE A 65 -6.37 -9.84 6.28
N VAL A 66 -6.36 -8.89 7.22
CA VAL A 66 -6.48 -7.46 6.92
C VAL A 66 -5.38 -7.04 5.96
N SER A 67 -4.13 -7.43 6.23
CA SER A 67 -2.96 -7.07 5.42
C SER A 67 -2.98 -7.66 4.00
N VAL A 68 -3.35 -8.94 3.86
CA VAL A 68 -3.51 -9.59 2.55
C VAL A 68 -4.64 -8.96 1.74
N THR A 69 -5.77 -8.67 2.38
CA THR A 69 -6.90 -8.01 1.73
C THR A 69 -6.53 -6.60 1.28
N TRP A 70 -5.84 -5.85 2.14
CA TRP A 70 -5.38 -4.49 1.82
C TRP A 70 -4.38 -4.48 0.66
N ASN A 71 -3.48 -5.45 0.60
CA ASN A 71 -2.57 -5.62 -0.53
C ASN A 71 -3.34 -5.75 -1.86
N SER A 72 -4.38 -6.58 -1.88
CA SER A 72 -5.22 -6.77 -3.06
C SER A 72 -5.95 -5.49 -3.47
N VAL A 73 -6.45 -4.72 -2.49
CA VAL A 73 -7.08 -3.41 -2.72
C VAL A 73 -6.08 -2.40 -3.28
N MET A 74 -4.87 -2.35 -2.74
CA MET A 74 -3.81 -1.44 -3.21
C MET A 74 -3.35 -1.78 -4.62
N ARG A 75 -3.19 -3.07 -4.94
CA ARG A 75 -2.82 -3.52 -6.29
C ARG A 75 -3.87 -3.13 -7.33
N ARG A 76 -5.16 -3.23 -7.00
CA ARG A 76 -6.23 -2.75 -7.89
C ARG A 76 -6.19 -1.23 -8.06
N ASN A 77 -6.02 -0.49 -6.96
CA ASN A 77 -5.93 0.98 -7.01
C ASN A 77 -4.73 1.46 -7.83
N SER A 78 -3.57 0.77 -7.78
CA SER A 78 -2.41 1.14 -8.59
C SER A 78 -2.66 1.01 -10.09
N GLU A 79 -3.42 0.00 -10.52
CA GLU A 79 -3.81 -0.15 -11.93
C GLU A 79 -4.78 0.96 -12.37
N TYR A 80 -5.75 1.34 -11.53
CA TYR A 80 -6.64 2.48 -11.82
C TYR A 80 -5.88 3.81 -11.96
N MET A 81 -4.94 4.07 -11.05
CA MET A 81 -4.08 5.26 -11.13
C MET A 81 -3.23 5.27 -12.40
N ARG A 82 -2.73 4.11 -12.81
CA ARG A 82 -1.98 3.95 -14.06
C ARG A 82 -2.86 4.26 -15.27
N PHE A 83 -4.08 3.72 -15.29
CA PHE A 83 -5.03 3.98 -16.38
C PHE A 83 -5.38 5.48 -16.49
N GLN A 84 -5.66 6.15 -15.38
CA GLN A 84 -5.96 7.59 -15.38
C GLN A 84 -4.78 8.45 -15.84
N ARG A 85 -3.55 8.10 -15.45
CA ARG A 85 -2.35 8.77 -15.96
C ARG A 85 -2.22 8.65 -17.47
N LEU A 86 -2.54 7.48 -18.03
CA LEU A 86 -2.53 7.29 -19.49
C LEU A 86 -3.60 8.14 -20.19
N GLN A 87 -4.81 8.24 -19.61
CA GLN A 87 -5.86 9.10 -20.13
C GLN A 87 -5.46 10.58 -20.11
N LEU A 88 -4.93 11.07 -18.99
CA LEU A 88 -4.44 12.45 -18.87
C LEU A 88 -3.33 12.77 -19.87
N CYS A 89 -2.37 11.85 -20.03
CA CYS A 89 -1.31 11.99 -21.02
C CYS A 89 -1.86 12.01 -22.46
N SER A 90 -2.91 11.24 -22.76
CA SER A 90 -3.55 11.26 -24.07
C SER A 90 -4.27 12.59 -24.37
N ILE A 91 -4.85 13.24 -23.36
CA ILE A 91 -5.55 14.52 -23.49
C ILE A 91 -4.55 15.68 -23.61
N GLU A 92 -3.46 15.67 -22.84
CA GLU A 92 -2.39 16.68 -22.92
C GLU A 92 -1.77 16.78 -24.34
N LYS A 93 -1.69 15.67 -25.07
CA LYS A 93 -1.17 15.67 -26.46
C LYS A 93 -2.02 16.43 -27.47
N VAL A 94 -3.31 16.62 -27.17
CA VAL A 94 -4.27 17.27 -28.09
C VAL A 94 -4.50 18.74 -27.69
N LEU A 95 -3.91 19.18 -26.58
CA LEU A 95 -3.97 20.57 -26.14
C LEU A 95 -2.88 21.40 -26.85
N PRO A 96 -3.19 22.65 -27.26
CA PRO A 96 -2.21 23.52 -27.91
C PRO A 96 -1.03 23.84 -26.98
N ASP A 97 0.15 24.03 -27.58
CA ASP A 97 1.45 24.19 -26.90
C ASP A 97 1.39 25.16 -25.72
N GLY A 98 1.65 24.66 -24.51
CA GLY A 98 1.72 25.45 -23.28
C GLY A 98 1.17 24.76 -22.02
N PHE A 99 0.27 23.77 -22.16
CA PHE A 99 -0.34 23.04 -21.05
C PHE A 99 0.26 21.63 -20.90
N MET A 100 1.51 21.56 -20.44
CA MET A 100 2.19 20.30 -20.12
C MET A 100 2.50 20.23 -18.62
N THR A 101 1.54 19.75 -17.84
CA THR A 101 1.64 19.75 -16.36
C THR A 101 2.30 18.46 -15.87
N PHE A 102 1.97 17.31 -16.48
CA PHE A 102 2.58 16.02 -16.12
C PHE A 102 4.03 15.88 -16.58
N THR A 103 4.38 16.45 -17.74
CA THR A 103 5.76 16.46 -18.27
C THR A 103 6.73 17.23 -17.37
N LYS A 104 6.24 18.28 -16.67
CA LYS A 104 7.01 19.07 -15.70
C LYS A 104 7.00 18.46 -14.29
N MET A 105 5.88 17.89 -13.83
CA MET A 105 5.81 17.22 -12.52
C MET A 105 6.70 15.99 -12.44
N TYR A 106 6.73 15.16 -13.47
CA TYR A 106 7.58 13.96 -13.50
C TYR A 106 9.08 14.32 -13.49
N LYS A 107 9.48 15.37 -14.24
CA LYS A 107 10.84 15.93 -14.19
C LYS A 107 11.21 16.51 -12.82
N ALA A 108 10.22 16.94 -12.03
CA ALA A 108 10.43 17.53 -10.71
C ALA A 108 10.60 16.50 -9.57
N PHE A 109 10.03 15.29 -9.71
CA PHE A 109 10.09 14.27 -8.66
C PHE A 109 11.32 13.35 -8.74
N ASP A 110 11.94 13.13 -9.92
CA ASP A 110 13.09 12.20 -10.04
C ASP A 110 14.42 12.77 -10.60
N LYS A 111 14.45 13.89 -11.38
CA LYS A 111 15.64 14.57 -12.00
C LYS A 111 16.66 13.70 -12.80
N PRO A 112 17.57 14.27 -13.63
CA PRO A 112 17.42 15.18 -14.76
C PRO A 112 18.02 14.55 -16.04
N GLU A 113 17.23 13.88 -16.87
CA GLU A 113 17.69 13.50 -18.21
C GLU A 113 16.72 13.97 -19.28
N ALA A 114 17.28 14.37 -20.43
CA ALA A 114 16.53 14.81 -21.59
C ALA A 114 15.80 13.60 -22.20
N VAL A 115 14.58 13.37 -21.75
CA VAL A 115 13.70 12.34 -22.32
C VAL A 115 13.19 12.82 -23.68
N ASP A 116 13.50 12.08 -24.73
CA ASP A 116 12.84 12.19 -26.02
C ASP A 116 11.42 11.61 -25.89
N PHE A 117 10.41 12.46 -26.09
CA PHE A 117 8.99 12.17 -25.82
C PHE A 117 8.26 11.59 -27.03
N SER A 118 8.94 10.76 -27.82
CA SER A 118 8.21 9.84 -28.69
C SER A 118 7.52 8.82 -27.78
N CYS A 119 6.18 8.90 -27.65
CA CYS A 119 5.38 7.81 -27.10
C CYS A 119 5.51 6.59 -28.02
N THR A 120 6.65 5.92 -27.91
CA THR A 120 7.03 4.83 -28.78
C THR A 120 6.18 3.63 -28.44
N LYS A 121 5.74 2.94 -29.50
CA LYS A 121 5.13 1.61 -29.51
C LYS A 121 6.08 0.54 -28.96
N LYS A 122 6.78 0.77 -27.84
CA LYS A 122 7.59 -0.27 -27.21
C LYS A 122 6.62 -1.27 -26.56
N PRO A 123 6.79 -2.58 -26.79
CA PRO A 123 6.00 -3.59 -26.09
C PRO A 123 6.14 -3.36 -24.59
N PHE A 124 5.00 -3.44 -23.91
CA PHE A 124 4.82 -3.13 -22.50
C PHE A 124 5.78 -3.93 -21.62
N ILE A 125 6.95 -3.37 -21.34
CA ILE A 125 7.81 -3.89 -20.28
C ILE A 125 7.35 -3.20 -18.99
N THR A 126 6.84 -4.01 -18.06
CA THR A 126 6.63 -3.70 -16.65
C THR A 126 7.95 -3.33 -15.98
N LYS A 127 8.55 -2.19 -16.33
CA LYS A 127 9.57 -1.59 -15.46
C LYS A 127 8.86 -0.98 -14.27
N THR A 128 8.72 -1.82 -13.26
CA THR A 128 8.33 -1.54 -11.88
C THR A 128 9.36 -0.63 -11.21
N GLU A 129 9.69 0.52 -11.76
CA GLU A 129 10.51 1.52 -11.06
C GLU A 129 9.64 2.74 -10.83
N SER A 130 8.75 2.58 -9.86
CA SER A 130 7.93 3.64 -9.33
C SER A 130 8.25 3.71 -7.85
N ALA A 131 8.42 4.93 -7.31
CA ALA A 131 8.55 5.22 -5.89
C ALA A 131 7.48 4.53 -5.01
N ASN A 132 6.41 4.01 -5.62
CA ASN A 132 5.34 3.25 -4.98
C ASN A 132 5.68 1.75 -4.73
N LYS A 133 6.86 1.25 -5.12
CA LYS A 133 7.27 -0.15 -4.87
C LYS A 133 7.22 -0.50 -3.38
N LEU A 134 7.72 0.42 -2.54
CA LEU A 134 7.74 0.27 -1.09
C LEU A 134 6.32 0.30 -0.49
N GLU A 135 5.47 1.21 -0.98
CA GLU A 135 4.06 1.24 -0.57
C GLU A 135 3.29 -0.02 -0.96
N GLY A 136 3.59 -0.61 -2.12
CA GLY A 136 2.99 -1.88 -2.54
C GLY A 136 3.50 -3.09 -1.75
N ALA A 137 4.74 -3.04 -1.26
CA ALA A 137 5.33 -4.11 -0.44
C ALA A 137 4.91 -4.05 1.03
N LEU A 138 4.54 -2.87 1.54
CA LEU A 138 4.25 -2.65 2.96
C LEU A 138 3.16 -3.57 3.53
N PRO A 139 2.01 -3.80 2.87
CA PRO A 139 1.01 -4.74 3.40
C PRO A 139 1.53 -6.19 3.46
N ILE A 140 2.41 -6.58 2.54
CA ILE A 140 3.02 -7.91 2.54
C ILE A 140 4.00 -8.05 3.71
N ILE A 141 4.85 -7.05 3.93
CA ILE A 141 5.80 -7.03 5.04
C ILE A 141 5.05 -7.16 6.37
N ILE A 142 4.00 -6.37 6.57
CA ILE A 142 3.19 -6.42 7.79
C ILE A 142 2.46 -7.77 7.92
N ALA A 143 1.95 -8.34 6.83
CA ALA A 143 1.36 -9.69 6.85
C ALA A 143 2.36 -10.75 7.32
N VAL A 144 3.60 -10.72 6.81
CA VAL A 144 4.66 -11.64 7.26
C VAL A 144 4.93 -11.49 8.74
N SER A 145 5.00 -10.26 9.26
CA SER A 145 5.15 -10.01 10.70
C SER A 145 4.02 -10.64 11.52
N TRP A 146 2.77 -10.50 11.10
CA TRP A 146 1.62 -11.13 11.77
C TRP A 146 1.72 -12.65 11.77
N PHE A 147 2.14 -13.25 10.64
CA PHE A 147 2.33 -14.68 10.53
C PHE A 147 3.42 -15.20 11.47
N VAL A 148 4.54 -14.50 11.58
CA VAL A 148 5.65 -14.85 12.49
C VAL A 148 5.18 -14.80 13.95
N ILE A 149 4.42 -13.76 14.34
CA ILE A 149 3.88 -13.67 15.70
C ILE A 149 2.92 -14.82 15.99
N ALA A 150 1.97 -15.10 15.09
CA ALA A 150 0.99 -16.17 15.28
C ALA A 150 1.67 -17.55 15.42
N THR A 151 2.62 -17.85 14.54
CA THR A 151 3.35 -19.14 14.55
C THR A 151 4.25 -19.27 15.77
N GLY A 152 4.95 -18.20 16.17
CA GLY A 152 5.77 -18.19 17.38
C GLY A 152 4.94 -18.43 18.66
N CYS A 153 3.79 -17.75 18.79
CA CYS A 153 2.89 -17.96 19.92
C CYS A 153 2.26 -19.35 19.92
N ALA A 154 1.89 -19.89 18.75
CA ALA A 154 1.34 -21.24 18.65
C ALA A 154 2.38 -22.32 19.01
N ALA A 155 3.63 -22.16 18.57
CA ALA A 155 4.72 -23.06 18.94
C ALA A 155 5.01 -23.02 20.45
N PHE A 156 5.01 -21.83 21.05
CA PHE A 156 5.17 -21.67 22.49
C PHE A 156 4.02 -22.33 23.28
N LEU A 157 2.78 -22.11 22.84
CA LEU A 157 1.61 -22.76 23.42
C LEU A 157 1.71 -24.29 23.35
N PHE A 158 2.12 -24.84 22.21
CA PHE A 158 2.30 -26.28 22.04
C PHE A 158 3.38 -26.85 22.97
N HIS A 159 4.50 -26.13 23.14
CA HIS A 159 5.55 -26.51 24.07
C HIS A 159 5.04 -26.54 25.52
N MET A 160 4.21 -25.59 25.94
CA MET A 160 3.64 -25.56 27.29
C MET A 160 2.71 -26.74 27.61
N PHE A 161 2.10 -27.36 26.60
CA PHE A 161 1.19 -28.50 26.79
C PHE A 161 1.88 -29.87 26.64
N THR A 162 3.11 -29.89 26.15
CA THR A 162 3.86 -31.13 25.90
C THR A 162 4.91 -31.44 26.96
N PHE A 163 5.31 -30.45 27.77
CA PHE A 163 6.25 -30.57 28.88
C PHE A 163 5.66 -29.99 30.16
#